data_AF-A0A3M1XQC5-F1
#
_entry.id   AF-A0A3M1XQC5-F1
#
_cell.length_a   1.000
_cell.length_b   1.000
_cell.length_c   1.000
_cell.angle_alpha   90.00
_cell.angle_beta   90.00
_cell.angle_gamma   90.00
#
_symmetry.space_group_name_H-M   'P 1'
#
loop_
_entity.id
_entity.type
_entity.pdbx_description
1 polymer ?
#
loop_
_entity_poly.entity_id
_entity_poly.type
_entity_poly.pdbx_seq_one_letter_code
_entity_poly.pdbx_strand_id
1 'polypeptide(L)'
;MQTTIQKPGKRAGPGCSQGGSIDSDLLLKLYELLEGERDMVRVYSKALQSEICFVNPAVFNPDTLETDCPVYTTRELAFVLSLSEEEFRRFHYLKTRLVG
;
A
#
# COMPACT_ATOMS: atom_id res chain seq x y z
N MET A 1 15.72 50.16 -19.17
CA MET A 1 15.03 50.35 -17.88
C MET A 1 13.53 50.28 -18.13
N GLN A 2 12.85 49.26 -17.59
CA GLN A 2 11.40 49.26 -17.40
C GLN A 2 11.07 48.21 -16.34
N THR A 3 10.56 48.70 -15.21
CA THR A 3 10.09 47.96 -14.03
C THR A 3 8.59 47.73 -14.16
N THR A 4 8.09 46.56 -13.81
CA THR A 4 6.71 46.43 -13.34
C THR A 4 6.59 45.31 -12.31
N ILE A 5 6.27 45.71 -11.09
CA ILE A 5 5.92 44.89 -9.93
C ILE A 5 4.40 44.75 -9.93
N GLN A 6 3.86 43.54 -9.78
CA GLN A 6 2.50 43.32 -9.26
C GLN A 6 2.50 42.12 -8.28
N LYS A 7 2.18 42.41 -7.02
CA LYS A 7 1.72 41.52 -5.92
C LYS A 7 0.23 41.88 -5.68
N PRO A 8 -0.51 41.20 -4.78
CA PRO A 8 -0.58 39.79 -4.40
C PRO A 8 -2.05 39.28 -4.39
N GLY A 9 -2.26 37.96 -4.22
CA GLY A 9 -3.50 37.48 -3.60
C GLY A 9 -4.15 36.25 -4.23
N LYS A 10 -4.08 35.12 -3.53
CA LYS A 10 -5.23 34.54 -2.80
C LYS A 10 -4.77 33.28 -2.09
N ARG A 11 -4.97 33.26 -0.77
CA ARG A 11 -4.93 32.05 0.05
C ARG A 11 -6.02 31.11 -0.47
N ALA A 12 -5.64 29.94 -0.96
CA ALA A 12 -6.48 28.75 -0.91
C ALA A 12 -5.83 27.84 0.15
N GLY A 13 -6.61 27.48 1.16
CA GLY A 13 -6.13 26.76 2.34
C GLY A 13 -5.59 25.36 2.03
N PRO A 14 -5.00 24.68 3.02
CA PRO A 14 -4.72 23.26 2.92
C PRO A 14 -6.08 22.54 2.87
N GLY A 15 -6.50 22.16 1.66
CA GLY A 15 -7.62 21.25 1.48
C GLY A 15 -7.22 19.89 2.02
N CYS A 16 -7.55 19.64 3.29
CA CYS A 16 -7.58 18.30 3.85
C CYS A 16 -8.55 17.42 3.07
N SER A 17 -8.21 16.12 3.01
CA SER A 17 -9.11 15.00 2.76
C SER A 17 -9.50 14.72 1.30
N GLN A 18 -8.53 14.33 0.47
CA GLN A 18 -8.84 13.40 -0.62
C GLN A 18 -8.95 11.99 -0.02
N GLY A 19 -10.17 11.63 0.39
CA GLY A 19 -10.53 10.24 0.63
C GLY A 19 -10.32 9.45 -0.66
N GLY A 20 -9.30 8.59 -0.67
CA GLY A 20 -9.08 7.67 -1.78
C GLY A 20 -10.28 6.73 -1.85
N SER A 21 -11.03 6.80 -2.94
CA SER A 21 -11.95 5.71 -3.31
C SER A 21 -11.12 4.44 -3.36
N ILE A 22 -11.35 3.52 -2.43
CA ILE A 22 -10.79 2.18 -2.54
C ILE A 22 -11.35 1.61 -3.84
N ASP A 23 -10.45 1.25 -4.74
CA ASP A 23 -10.79 0.61 -6.00
C ASP A 23 -11.61 -0.65 -5.68
N SER A 24 -12.87 -0.67 -6.11
CA SER A 24 -13.81 -1.74 -5.76
C SER A 24 -13.32 -3.11 -6.24
N ASP A 25 -12.58 -3.14 -7.36
CA ASP A 25 -11.96 -4.36 -7.87
C ASP A 25 -10.82 -4.84 -6.98
N LEU A 26 -10.02 -3.93 -6.42
CA LEU A 26 -9.00 -4.29 -5.44
C LEU A 26 -9.62 -4.86 -4.17
N LEU A 27 -10.70 -4.24 -3.66
CA LEU A 27 -11.38 -4.70 -2.47
C LEU A 27 -11.95 -6.11 -2.66
N LEU A 28 -12.58 -6.38 -3.81
CA LEU A 28 -13.08 -7.71 -4.16
C LEU A 28 -11.96 -8.75 -4.18
N LYS A 29 -10.83 -8.47 -4.84
CA LYS A 29 -9.68 -9.37 -4.88
C LYS A 29 -9.11 -9.69 -3.50
N LEU A 30 -9.11 -8.71 -2.60
CA LEU A 30 -8.65 -8.91 -1.22
C LEU A 30 -9.63 -9.78 -0.42
N TYR A 31 -10.94 -9.68 -0.67
CA TYR A 31 -11.93 -10.59 -0.08
C TYR A 31 -11.77 -12.02 -0.61
N GLU A 32 -11.67 -12.20 -1.93
CA GLU A 32 -11.42 -13.53 -2.54
C GLU A 32 -10.15 -14.18 -1.97
N LEU A 33 -9.10 -13.38 -1.74
CA LEU A 33 -7.86 -13.84 -1.12
C LEU A 33 -8.09 -14.32 0.33
N LEU A 34 -8.89 -13.60 1.11
CA LEU A 34 -9.21 -13.95 2.50
C LEU A 34 -10.08 -15.20 2.60
N GLU A 35 -11.00 -15.40 1.67
CA GLU A 35 -11.86 -16.59 1.58
C GLU A 35 -11.12 -17.81 1.01
N GLY A 36 -9.94 -17.60 0.40
CA GLY A 36 -9.13 -18.67 -0.18
C GLY A 36 -9.56 -19.07 -1.60
N GLU A 37 -10.40 -18.27 -2.24
CA GLU A 37 -10.74 -18.43 -3.66
C GLU A 37 -9.60 -17.95 -4.58
N ARG A 38 -8.69 -17.14 -4.02
CA ARG A 38 -7.52 -16.61 -4.71
C ARG A 38 -6.26 -16.90 -3.90
N ASP A 39 -5.21 -17.34 -4.60
CA ASP A 39 -3.92 -17.68 -3.98
C ASP A 39 -3.10 -16.45 -3.60
N MET A 40 -3.08 -15.46 -4.49
CA MET A 40 -2.25 -14.26 -4.37
C MET A 40 -2.88 -13.01 -4.98
N VAL A 41 -2.53 -11.84 -4.44
CA VAL A 41 -2.90 -10.51 -4.95
C VAL A 41 -1.67 -9.60 -4.91
N ARG A 42 -1.26 -9.06 -6.06
CA ARG A 42 -0.22 -8.02 -6.12
C ARG A 42 -0.86 -6.64 -6.13
N VAL A 43 -0.31 -5.73 -5.32
CA VAL A 43 -0.81 -4.37 -5.15
C VAL A 43 0.35 -3.39 -5.19
N TYR A 44 0.19 -2.29 -5.93
CA TYR A 44 1.11 -1.18 -5.87
C TYR A 44 0.79 -0.29 -4.65
N SER A 45 1.72 -0.22 -3.69
CA SER A 45 1.58 0.65 -2.53
C SER A 45 2.12 2.04 -2.83
N LYS A 46 1.24 3.04 -2.85
CA LYS A 46 1.65 4.45 -2.97
C LYS A 46 2.51 4.92 -1.78
N ALA A 47 2.22 4.40 -0.58
CA ALA A 47 2.96 4.74 0.63
C ALA A 47 4.43 4.31 0.57
N LEU A 48 4.70 3.16 -0.06
CA LEU A 48 6.03 2.57 -0.21
C LEU A 48 6.66 2.83 -1.57
N GLN A 49 5.89 3.37 -2.52
CA GLN A 49 6.23 3.48 -3.94
C GLN A 49 6.72 2.16 -4.55
N SER A 50 6.18 1.03 -4.08
CA SER A 50 6.64 -0.31 -4.42
C SER A 50 5.46 -1.29 -4.52
N GLU A 51 5.64 -2.35 -5.31
CA GLU A 51 4.70 -3.47 -5.35
C GLU A 51 4.88 -4.35 -4.11
N ILE A 52 3.76 -4.84 -3.60
CA ILE A 52 3.70 -5.83 -2.53
C ILE A 52 2.82 -6.99 -2.97
N CYS A 53 3.17 -8.19 -2.55
CA CYS A 53 2.39 -9.39 -2.83
C CYS A 53 1.66 -9.83 -1.55
N PHE A 54 0.35 -10.01 -1.61
CA PHE A 54 -0.41 -10.67 -0.56
C PHE A 54 -0.71 -12.11 -0.95
N VAL A 55 -0.53 -13.05 -0.04
CA VAL A 55 -0.74 -14.49 -0.26
C VAL A 55 -1.56 -15.10 0.85
N ASN A 56 -2.38 -16.09 0.51
CA ASN A 56 -3.09 -16.88 1.50
C ASN A 56 -2.29 -18.17 1.84
N PRO A 57 -1.64 -18.26 3.01
CA PRO A 57 -0.85 -19.42 3.39
C PRO A 57 -1.68 -20.69 3.59
N ALA A 58 -3.01 -20.58 3.72
CA ALA A 58 -3.89 -21.74 3.85
C ALA A 58 -4.09 -22.49 2.52
N VAL A 59 -3.88 -21.79 1.39
CA VAL A 59 -4.11 -22.32 0.04
C VAL A 59 -2.79 -22.45 -0.73
N PHE A 60 -1.87 -21.50 -0.51
CA PHE A 60 -0.61 -21.40 -1.25
C PHE A 60 0.58 -21.27 -0.29
N ASN A 61 1.66 -22.04 -0.53
CA ASN A 61 2.84 -21.96 0.32
C ASN A 61 3.71 -20.73 -0.05
N PRO A 62 3.81 -19.69 0.80
CA PRO A 62 4.57 -18.48 0.50
C PRO A 62 6.05 -18.74 0.21
N ASP A 63 6.64 -19.79 0.78
CA ASP A 63 8.07 -20.10 0.61
C ASP A 63 8.41 -20.59 -0.81
N THR A 64 7.40 -20.99 -1.58
CA THR A 64 7.56 -21.41 -2.98
C THR A 64 7.47 -20.24 -3.95
N LEU A 65 7.18 -19.04 -3.44
CA LEU A 65 6.99 -17.85 -4.25
C LEU A 65 8.36 -17.16 -4.50
N GLU A 66 8.96 -17.41 -5.65
CA GLU A 66 10.10 -16.61 -6.13
C GLU A 66 9.57 -15.28 -6.68
N THR A 67 9.58 -14.23 -5.86
CA THR A 67 9.17 -12.88 -6.29
C THR A 67 10.17 -11.81 -5.92
N ASP A 68 10.37 -10.87 -6.82
CA ASP A 68 11.20 -9.67 -6.62
C ASP A 68 10.56 -8.62 -5.70
N CYS A 69 9.42 -8.92 -5.07
CA CYS A 69 8.66 -7.98 -4.26
C CYS A 69 8.32 -8.56 -2.87
N PRO A 70 8.17 -7.72 -1.83
CA PRO A 70 7.90 -8.19 -0.48
C PRO A 70 6.54 -8.88 -0.34
N VAL A 71 6.55 -10.08 0.24
CA VAL A 71 5.37 -10.95 0.41
C VAL A 71 4.75 -10.77 1.80
N TYR A 72 3.43 -10.65 1.87
CA TYR A 72 2.61 -10.53 3.08
C TYR A 72 1.54 -11.61 3.09
N THR A 73 1.36 -12.27 4.23
CA THR A 73 0.28 -13.24 4.41
C THR A 73 -1.06 -12.54 4.66
N THR A 74 -2.17 -13.25 4.48
CA THR A 74 -3.52 -12.79 4.88
C THR A 74 -3.58 -12.38 6.36
N ARG A 75 -2.82 -13.03 7.24
CA ARG A 75 -2.69 -12.63 8.66
C ARG A 75 -2.03 -11.26 8.81
N GLU A 76 -1.02 -10.97 8.00
CA GLU A 76 -0.33 -9.68 8.01
C GLU A 76 -1.13 -8.60 7.29
N LEU A 77 -1.97 -8.95 6.31
CA LEU A 77 -2.88 -8.01 5.65
C LEU A 77 -3.79 -7.33 6.68
N ALA A 78 -4.44 -8.10 7.56
CA ALA A 78 -5.29 -7.53 8.61
C ALA A 78 -4.53 -6.55 9.53
N PHE A 79 -3.27 -6.87 9.84
CA PHE A 79 -2.41 -5.98 10.61
C PHE A 79 -2.05 -4.72 9.83
N VAL A 80 -1.58 -4.85 8.59
CA VAL A 80 -1.20 -3.73 7.70
C VAL A 80 -2.35 -2.76 7.50
N LEU A 81 -3.59 -3.25 7.34
CA LEU A 81 -4.78 -2.41 7.20
C LEU A 81 -5.10 -1.59 8.46
N SER A 82 -4.63 -2.02 9.62
CA SER A 82 -4.82 -1.30 10.89
C SER A 82 -3.73 -0.25 11.17
N LEU A 83 -2.63 -0.28 10.42
CA LEU A 83 -1.51 0.63 10.62
C LEU A 83 -1.74 1.99 9.96
N SER A 84 -1.21 3.05 10.57
CA SER A 84 -0.99 4.30 9.87
C SER A 84 0.05 4.15 8.76
N GLU A 85 0.09 5.09 7.81
CA GLU A 85 1.07 5.07 6.73
C GLU A 85 2.53 5.03 7.25
N GLU A 86 2.83 5.77 8.31
CA GLU A 86 4.17 5.81 8.90
C GLU A 86 4.53 4.49 9.57
N GLU A 87 3.61 3.90 10.32
CA GLU A 87 3.81 2.58 10.95
C GLU A 87 3.98 1.50 9.89
N PHE A 88 3.20 1.56 8.81
CA PHE A 88 3.34 0.63 7.71
C PHE A 88 4.71 0.72 7.03
N ARG A 89 5.23 1.94 6.80
CA ARG A 89 6.60 2.13 6.29
C ARG A 89 7.65 1.52 7.21
N ARG A 90 7.54 1.74 8.52
CA ARG A 90 8.46 1.17 9.51
C ARG A 90 8.38 -0.36 9.55
N PHE A 91 7.17 -0.90 9.56
CA PHE A 91 6.93 -2.34 9.52
C PHE A 91 7.53 -2.97 8.26
N HIS A 92 7.28 -2.36 7.09
CA HIS A 92 7.84 -2.80 5.82
C HIS A 92 9.37 -2.81 5.85
N TYR A 93 9.98 -1.72 6.32
CA TYR A 93 11.44 -1.61 6.43
C TYR A 93 12.06 -2.69 7.32
N LEU A 94 11.44 -2.98 8.47
CA LEU A 94 11.91 -4.04 9.36
C LEU A 94 11.79 -5.41 8.71
N LYS A 95 10.65 -5.67 8.06
CA LYS A 95 10.39 -6.94 7.38
C LYS A 95 11.39 -7.21 6.26
N THR A 96 11.66 -6.23 5.41
CA THR A 96 12.59 -6.42 4.28
C THR A 96 14.05 -6.47 4.70
N ARG A 97 14.43 -5.82 5.81
CA ARG A 97 15.81 -5.89 6.33
C ARG A 97 16.12 -7.18 7.10
N LEU A 98 15.14 -7.83 7.70
CA LEU A 98 15.35 -9.11 8.39
C LEU A 98 15.48 -10.30 7.42
N VAL A 99 15.17 -10.08 6.14
CA VAL A 99 15.25 -11.08 5.06
C VAL A 99 16.51 -10.87 4.19
N GLY A 100 17.38 -9.91 4.54
CA GLY A 100 18.63 -9.58 3.84
C GLY A 100 19.87 -10.16 4.50
#